data_AF-A0A482RJB5-F1
#
_entry.id   AF-A0A482RJB5-F1
#
_cell.length_a   1.000
_cell.length_b   1.000
_cell.length_c   1.000
_cell.angle_alpha   90.00
_cell.angle_beta   90.00
_cell.angle_gamma   90.00
#
_symmetry.space_group_name_H-M   'P 1'
#
loop_
_entity.id
_entity.type
_entity.pdbx_description
1 polymer ?
#
loop_
_entity_poly.entity_id
_entity_poly.type
_entity_poly.pdbx_seq_one_letter_code
_entity_poly.pdbx_strand_id
1 'polypeptide(L)'
;MQEEALFQFPMLKDDGLKGGIVYYDGEHNDTRMNVLIALTACQKGATVANYVEVVHLLHDEKGHVAGAKVRDVQSGKTWDVRAKSVINATGCFGDAVRKMDNPKADPIIMGAAGVHIILPDHFSPDAYVAHSMAARTHAHKCAHAHRRATQLRAAVDL
;
A
#
# COMPACT_ATOMS: atom_id res chain seq x y z
N MET A 1 -34.16 -13.47 -14.82
CA MET A 1 -33.11 -12.84 -13.99
C MET A 1 -32.52 -13.83 -12.98
N GLN A 2 -33.34 -14.54 -12.19
CA GLN A 2 -32.85 -15.61 -11.32
C GLN A 2 -32.22 -16.78 -12.10
N GLU A 3 -32.89 -17.28 -13.14
CA GLU A 3 -32.37 -18.38 -13.97
C GLU A 3 -31.01 -18.07 -14.59
N GLU A 4 -30.84 -16.86 -15.14
CA GLU A 4 -29.56 -16.40 -15.69
C GLU A 4 -28.45 -16.36 -14.62
N ALA A 5 -28.75 -15.89 -13.42
CA ALA A 5 -27.77 -15.86 -12.33
C ALA A 5 -27.32 -17.27 -11.92
N LEU A 6 -28.24 -18.25 -11.88
CA LEU A 6 -27.94 -19.65 -11.60
C LEU A 6 -27.24 -20.35 -12.76
N PHE A 7 -27.51 -19.97 -14.00
CA PHE A 7 -26.79 -20.46 -15.17
C PHE A 7 -25.32 -20.02 -15.13
N GLN A 8 -25.06 -18.75 -14.83
CA GLN A 8 -23.70 -18.21 -14.73
C GLN A 8 -22.96 -18.69 -13.47
N PHE A 9 -23.65 -18.80 -12.33
CA PHE A 9 -23.08 -19.25 -11.06
C PHE A 9 -23.90 -20.41 -10.44
N PRO A 10 -23.68 -21.66 -10.89
CA PRO A 10 -24.50 -22.81 -10.49
C PRO A 10 -24.44 -23.18 -9.00
N MET A 11 -23.41 -22.72 -8.28
CA MET A 11 -23.22 -23.01 -6.86
C MET A 11 -23.90 -21.99 -5.93
N LEU A 12 -24.59 -20.98 -6.47
CA LEU A 12 -25.38 -20.05 -5.65
C LEU A 12 -26.56 -20.77 -5.00
N LYS A 13 -26.91 -20.34 -3.78
CA LYS A 13 -28.13 -20.78 -3.11
C LYS A 13 -29.35 -20.25 -3.87
N ASP A 14 -30.26 -21.13 -4.26
CA ASP A 14 -31.48 -20.83 -5.00
C ASP A 14 -32.57 -20.20 -4.10
N ASP A 15 -32.69 -20.69 -2.88
CA ASP A 15 -33.69 -20.28 -1.90
C ASP A 15 -33.54 -18.79 -1.52
N GLY A 16 -34.54 -18.01 -1.90
CA GLY A 16 -34.61 -16.56 -1.68
C GLY A 16 -33.94 -15.71 -2.77
N LEU A 17 -33.27 -16.31 -3.75
CA LEU A 17 -32.60 -15.57 -4.83
C LEU A 17 -33.63 -14.91 -5.76
N LYS A 18 -33.51 -13.61 -6.01
CA LYS A 18 -34.39 -12.86 -6.93
C LYS A 18 -33.76 -12.61 -8.31
N GLY A 19 -32.42 -12.62 -8.37
CA GLY A 19 -31.64 -12.33 -9.58
C GLY A 19 -30.25 -11.82 -9.24
N GLY A 20 -29.49 -11.46 -10.27
CA GLY A 20 -28.20 -10.80 -10.16
C GLY A 20 -28.16 -9.52 -10.98
N ILE A 21 -27.17 -8.66 -10.70
CA ILE A 21 -26.88 -7.43 -11.45
C ILE A 21 -25.49 -7.56 -12.03
N VAL A 22 -25.34 -7.23 -13.31
CA VAL A 22 -24.04 -7.14 -13.97
C VAL A 22 -23.66 -5.67 -14.04
N TYR A 23 -22.48 -5.34 -13.52
CA TYR A 23 -21.88 -4.01 -13.63
C TYR A 23 -20.39 -4.16 -13.97
N TYR A 24 -19.80 -3.08 -14.47
CA TYR A 24 -18.39 -3.05 -14.85
C TYR A 24 -17.57 -2.39 -13.75
N ASP A 25 -16.46 -3.01 -13.37
CA ASP A 25 -15.53 -2.53 -12.36
C ASP A 25 -14.08 -2.62 -12.87
N GLY A 26 -13.18 -1.88 -12.23
CA GLY A 26 -11.76 -1.87 -12.57
C GLY A 26 -10.95 -2.84 -11.70
N GLU A 27 -10.29 -3.81 -12.32
CA GLU A 27 -9.29 -4.64 -11.65
C GLU A 27 -7.88 -4.10 -11.92
N HIS A 28 -7.03 -4.08 -10.91
CA HIS A 28 -5.62 -3.75 -11.08
C HIS A 28 -4.71 -4.55 -10.16
N ASN A 29 -3.48 -4.77 -10.60
CA ASN A 29 -2.41 -5.27 -9.74
C ASN A 29 -1.77 -4.09 -8.99
N ASP A 30 -2.17 -3.93 -7.73
CA ASP A 30 -1.74 -2.85 -6.84
C ASP A 30 -0.21 -2.74 -6.69
N THR A 31 0.46 -3.87 -6.52
CA THR A 31 1.90 -3.96 -6.28
C THR A 31 2.67 -3.53 -7.52
N ARG A 32 2.27 -4.02 -8.70
CA ARG A 32 2.87 -3.62 -9.97
C ARG A 32 2.62 -2.14 -10.25
N MET A 33 1.42 -1.64 -9.98
CA MET A 33 1.11 -0.22 -10.15
C MET A 33 2.03 0.65 -9.28
N ASN A 34 2.22 0.32 -8.01
CA ASN A 34 3.08 1.07 -7.10
C ASN A 34 4.54 1.12 -7.58
N VAL A 35 5.08 -0.01 -8.05
CA VAL A 35 6.43 -0.08 -8.61
C VAL A 35 6.54 0.76 -9.87
N LEU A 36 5.55 0.67 -10.77
CA LEU A 36 5.55 1.45 -12.01
C LEU A 36 5.54 2.96 -11.74
N ILE A 37 4.76 3.44 -10.77
CA ILE A 37 4.76 4.86 -10.38
C ILE A 37 6.15 5.30 -9.90
N ALA A 38 6.83 4.48 -9.09
CA ALA A 38 8.18 4.78 -8.62
C ALA A 38 9.20 4.81 -9.77
N LEU A 39 9.13 3.85 -10.69
CA LEU A 39 10.01 3.80 -11.87
C LEU A 39 9.78 4.99 -12.79
N THR A 40 8.54 5.38 -13.02
CA THR A 40 8.23 6.59 -13.81
C THR A 40 8.77 7.84 -13.14
N ALA A 41 8.70 7.95 -11.80
CA ALA A 41 9.31 9.08 -11.10
C ALA A 41 10.85 9.11 -11.30
N CYS A 42 11.53 7.97 -11.21
CA CYS A 42 12.96 7.87 -11.52
C CYS A 42 13.28 8.28 -12.96
N GLN A 43 12.47 7.84 -13.93
CA GLN A 43 12.61 8.25 -15.34
C GLN A 43 12.43 9.76 -15.54
N LYS A 44 11.71 10.43 -14.64
CA LYS A 44 11.52 11.88 -14.63
C LYS A 44 12.54 12.64 -13.78
N GLY A 45 13.57 11.96 -13.25
CA GLY A 45 14.68 12.56 -12.51
C GLY A 45 14.56 12.49 -10.99
N ALA A 46 13.50 11.88 -10.45
CA ALA A 46 13.39 11.74 -9.00
C ALA A 46 14.37 10.71 -8.44
N THR A 47 15.01 11.03 -7.31
CA THR A 47 15.74 10.05 -6.52
C THR A 47 14.74 9.25 -5.68
N VAL A 48 14.72 7.92 -5.85
CA VAL A 48 13.85 7.02 -5.09
C VAL A 48 14.71 5.99 -4.38
N ALA A 49 14.48 5.83 -3.07
CA ALA A 49 15.17 4.85 -2.25
C ALA A 49 14.15 3.99 -1.49
N ASN A 50 14.30 2.68 -1.57
CA ASN A 50 13.61 1.72 -0.71
C ASN A 50 14.52 1.34 0.47
N TYR A 51 13.95 0.71 1.50
CA TYR A 51 14.70 0.30 2.70
C TYR A 51 15.41 1.48 3.43
N VAL A 52 14.90 2.70 3.23
CA VAL A 52 15.35 3.91 3.93
C VAL A 52 14.21 4.40 4.81
N GLU A 53 14.36 4.29 6.13
CA GLU A 53 13.37 4.72 7.09
C GLU A 53 13.67 6.14 7.59
N VAL A 54 12.62 6.94 7.78
CA VAL A 54 12.73 8.20 8.53
C VAL A 54 12.77 7.89 10.02
N VAL A 55 13.83 8.35 10.69
CA VAL A 55 14.00 8.17 12.14
C VAL A 55 13.69 9.43 12.92
N HIS A 56 13.99 10.62 12.39
CA HIS A 56 13.72 11.92 13.00
C HIS A 56 13.43 12.97 11.91
N LEU A 57 12.59 13.95 12.23
CA LEU A 57 12.42 15.14 11.39
C LEU A 57 13.48 16.18 11.77
N LEU A 58 13.94 16.93 10.77
CA LEU A 58 14.88 18.03 10.96
C LEU A 58 14.10 19.34 10.87
N HIS A 59 14.41 20.29 11.73
CA HIS A 59 13.77 21.61 11.75
C HIS A 59 14.78 22.72 11.45
N ASP A 60 14.29 23.83 10.89
CA ASP A 60 15.05 25.07 10.74
C ASP A 60 15.06 25.90 12.04
N GLU A 61 15.73 27.04 12.02
CA GLU A 61 15.82 27.96 13.17
C GLU A 61 14.45 28.55 13.57
N LYS A 62 13.47 28.52 12.67
CA LYS A 62 12.10 29.00 12.91
C LYS A 62 11.18 27.89 13.42
N GLY A 63 11.69 26.66 13.55
CA GLY A 63 10.93 25.49 13.99
C GLY A 63 10.09 24.84 12.90
N HIS A 64 10.32 25.13 11.62
CA HIS A 64 9.65 24.44 10.51
C HIS A 64 10.43 23.21 10.06
N VAL A 65 9.73 22.18 9.59
CA VAL A 65 10.36 20.99 9.03
C VAL A 65 11.17 21.35 7.77
N ALA A 66 12.45 21.01 7.78
CA ALA A 66 13.45 21.32 6.74
C ALA A 66 14.20 20.06 6.23
N GLY A 67 13.67 18.87 6.53
CA GLY A 67 14.24 17.60 6.12
C GLY A 67 13.97 16.47 7.09
N ALA A 68 14.73 15.39 6.95
CA ALA A 68 14.65 14.21 7.80
C ALA A 68 16.02 13.57 7.99
N LYS A 69 16.28 13.05 9.19
CA LYS A 69 17.32 12.05 9.40
C LYS A 69 16.75 10.70 9.01
N VAL A 70 17.47 10.01 8.14
CA VAL A 70 17.07 8.71 7.61
C VAL A 70 18.07 7.62 7.98
N ARG A 71 17.62 6.38 7.97
CA ARG A 71 18.43 5.18 8.20
C ARG A 71 18.23 4.19 7.07
N ASP A 72 19.32 3.73 6.47
CA ASP A 72 19.31 2.52 5.65
C ASP A 72 19.15 1.31 6.59
N VAL A 73 18.05 0.57 6.45
CA VAL A 73 17.76 -0.57 7.33
C VAL A 73 18.63 -1.79 7.04
N GLN A 74 19.27 -1.84 5.87
CA GLN A 74 20.15 -2.94 5.50
C GLN A 74 21.55 -2.76 6.10
N SER A 75 22.12 -1.56 6.01
CA SER A 75 23.46 -1.27 6.56
C SER A 75 23.46 -0.68 7.97
N GLY A 76 22.31 -0.16 8.43
CA GLY A 76 22.19 0.56 9.70
C GLY A 76 22.73 1.99 9.67
N LYS A 77 23.32 2.44 8.55
CA LYS A 77 23.88 3.79 8.42
C LYS A 77 22.79 4.85 8.45
N THR A 78 23.10 5.98 9.07
CA THR A 78 22.19 7.13 9.16
C THR A 78 22.80 8.37 8.52
N TRP A 79 21.99 9.15 7.83
CA TRP A 79 22.38 10.45 7.27
C TRP A 79 21.20 11.42 7.25
N ASP A 80 21.49 12.68 6.99
CA ASP A 80 20.49 13.74 6.92
C ASP A 80 20.14 14.03 5.47
N VAL A 81 18.84 14.17 5.19
CA VAL A 81 18.31 14.63 3.91
C VAL A 81 17.62 15.96 4.15
N ARG A 82 18.13 17.02 3.51
CA ARG A 82 17.54 18.36 3.56
C ARG A 82 16.54 18.53 2.43
N ALA A 83 15.43 19.18 2.71
CA ALA A 83 14.38 19.42 1.73
C ALA A 83 13.66 20.74 2.03
N LYS A 84 13.16 21.42 0.99
CA LYS A 84 12.33 22.63 1.14
C LYS A 84 10.94 22.29 1.68
N SER A 85 10.44 21.11 1.34
CA SER A 85 9.12 20.62 1.73
C SER A 85 9.20 19.12 2.03
N VAL A 86 8.41 18.67 3.00
CA VAL A 86 8.32 17.26 3.38
C VAL A 86 6.85 16.83 3.35
N ILE A 87 6.55 15.76 2.60
CA ILE A 87 5.21 15.19 2.49
C ILE A 87 5.18 13.86 3.25
N ASN A 88 4.28 13.75 4.23
CA ASN A 88 4.03 12.50 4.93
C ASN A 88 2.99 11.66 4.18
N ALA A 89 3.47 10.70 3.39
CA ALA A 89 2.65 9.77 2.60
C ALA A 89 2.76 8.31 3.11
N THR A 90 2.76 8.11 4.43
CA THR A 90 3.10 6.82 5.07
C THR A 90 1.89 5.94 5.41
N GLY A 91 0.74 6.21 4.81
CA GLY A 91 -0.48 5.40 4.99
C GLY A 91 -0.90 5.29 6.45
N CYS A 92 -1.17 4.07 6.92
CA CYS A 92 -1.56 3.79 8.31
C CYS A 92 -0.51 4.21 9.36
N PHE A 93 0.73 4.46 8.95
CA PHE A 93 1.81 4.92 9.82
C PHE A 93 1.90 6.46 9.92
N GLY A 94 0.97 7.20 9.29
CA GLY A 94 0.98 8.66 9.25
C GLY A 94 1.09 9.30 10.63
N ASP A 95 0.36 8.78 11.62
CA ASP A 95 0.40 9.30 13.00
C ASP A 95 1.73 9.06 13.70
N ALA A 96 2.47 8.02 13.34
CA ALA A 96 3.80 7.79 13.89
C ALA A 96 4.77 8.90 13.47
N VAL A 97 4.70 9.35 12.21
CA VAL A 97 5.50 10.48 11.72
C VAL A 97 5.00 11.81 12.28
N ARG A 98 3.68 12.02 12.39
CA ARG A 98 3.12 13.24 13.02
C ARG A 98 3.59 13.39 14.47
N LYS A 99 3.69 12.29 15.21
CA LYS A 99 4.19 12.27 16.59
C LYS A 99 5.70 12.52 16.70
N MET A 100 6.46 12.33 15.63
CA MET A 100 7.88 12.76 15.59
C MET A 100 7.99 14.28 15.54
N ASP A 101 7.02 14.97 14.93
CA ASP A 101 6.97 16.44 14.85
C ASP A 101 6.36 17.04 16.12
N ASN A 102 5.17 16.56 16.50
CA ASN A 102 4.45 16.99 17.68
C ASN A 102 4.02 15.76 18.50
N PRO A 103 4.71 15.44 19.60
CA PRO A 103 4.38 14.31 20.46
C PRO A 103 2.97 14.35 21.06
N LYS A 104 2.37 15.55 21.13
CA LYS A 104 1.00 15.77 21.63
C LYS A 104 -0.07 15.71 20.53
N ALA A 105 0.31 15.37 19.30
CA ALA A 105 -0.64 15.27 18.21
C ALA A 105 -1.67 14.17 18.49
N ASP A 106 -2.95 14.55 18.44
CA ASP A 106 -4.06 13.62 18.52
C ASP A 106 -4.03 12.66 17.32
N PRO A 107 -4.29 11.35 17.53
CA PRO A 107 -4.41 10.39 16.45
C PRO A 107 -5.56 10.79 15.50
N ILE A 108 -5.31 10.70 14.20
CA ILE A 108 -6.35 10.87 13.17
C ILE A 108 -6.59 9.60 12.36
N ILE A 109 -5.68 8.62 12.46
CA ILE A 109 -5.76 7.38 11.71
C ILE A 109 -6.43 6.31 12.57
N MET A 110 -7.53 5.76 12.06
CA MET A 110 -8.18 4.57 12.59
C MET A 110 -7.93 3.40 11.64
N GLY A 111 -7.13 2.43 12.08
CA GLY A 111 -6.83 1.25 11.27
C GLY A 111 -7.97 0.25 11.25
N ALA A 112 -8.22 -0.35 10.09
CA ALA A 112 -9.07 -1.52 9.93
C ALA A 112 -8.25 -2.66 9.31
N ALA A 113 -8.61 -3.91 9.64
CA ALA A 113 -7.96 -5.09 9.09
C ALA A 113 -8.90 -5.82 8.13
N GLY A 114 -8.35 -6.27 7.00
CA GLY A 114 -9.03 -7.12 6.03
C GLY A 114 -8.11 -8.27 5.62
N VAL A 115 -8.68 -9.44 5.34
CA VAL A 115 -7.95 -10.64 4.93
C VAL A 115 -8.59 -11.20 3.67
N HIS A 116 -7.76 -11.64 2.73
CA HIS A 116 -8.19 -12.33 1.51
C HIS A 116 -7.72 -13.78 1.56
N ILE A 117 -8.55 -14.69 1.05
CA ILE A 117 -8.24 -16.13 0.95
C ILE A 117 -8.26 -16.49 -0.53
N ILE A 118 -7.30 -17.31 -0.94
CA ILE A 118 -7.22 -17.83 -2.31
C ILE A 118 -7.70 -19.28 -2.28
N LEU A 119 -8.67 -19.59 -3.14
CA LEU A 119 -9.21 -20.93 -3.33
C LEU A 119 -8.84 -21.46 -4.72
N PRO A 120 -8.89 -22.78 -4.94
CA PRO A 120 -8.82 -23.34 -6.29
C PRO A 120 -9.87 -22.73 -7.24
N ASP A 121 -9.53 -22.69 -8.52
CA ASP A 121 -10.37 -22.12 -9.59
C ASP A 121 -11.78 -22.72 -9.66
N HIS A 122 -11.94 -24.03 -9.43
CA HIS A 122 -13.22 -24.73 -9.48
C HIS A 122 -14.27 -24.25 -8.46
N PHE A 123 -13.90 -23.36 -7.52
CA PHE A 123 -14.85 -22.68 -6.65
C PHE A 123 -15.57 -21.50 -7.34
N SER A 124 -15.16 -21.11 -8.55
CA SER A 124 -15.78 -20.06 -9.37
C SER A 124 -16.01 -20.59 -10.78
N PRO A 125 -17.06 -20.14 -11.50
CA PRO A 125 -17.24 -20.50 -12.90
C PRO A 125 -16.09 -19.94 -13.75
N ASP A 126 -15.65 -20.72 -14.76
CA ASP A 126 -14.48 -20.42 -15.60
C ASP A 126 -14.52 -19.03 -16.25
N ALA A 127 -15.71 -18.58 -16.67
CA ALA A 127 -15.92 -17.26 -17.27
C ALA A 127 -15.62 -16.08 -16.33
N TYR A 128 -15.53 -16.34 -15.02
CA TYR A 128 -15.36 -15.35 -13.96
C TYR A 128 -14.15 -15.62 -13.08
N VAL A 129 -13.33 -16.62 -13.42
CA VAL A 129 -12.00 -16.77 -12.81
C VAL A 129 -11.19 -15.57 -13.27
N ALA A 130 -11.05 -14.58 -12.38
CA ALA A 130 -10.07 -13.52 -12.54
C ALA A 130 -8.75 -14.21 -12.88
N HIS A 131 -8.24 -13.98 -14.09
CA HIS A 131 -6.97 -14.56 -14.53
C HIS A 131 -5.89 -14.02 -13.61
N SER A 132 -5.65 -14.71 -12.50
CA SER A 132 -4.49 -14.46 -11.66
C SER A 132 -3.31 -14.74 -12.57
N MET A 133 -2.68 -13.67 -13.06
CA MET A 133 -1.42 -13.77 -13.77
C MET A 133 -0.47 -14.59 -12.90
N ALA A 134 -0.22 -15.84 -13.31
CA ALA A 134 0.89 -16.69 -12.91
C ALA A 134 1.57 -16.31 -11.57
N ALA A 135 0.91 -16.55 -10.44
CA ALA A 135 1.54 -16.52 -9.13
C ALA A 135 1.74 -17.95 -8.62
N ARG A 136 2.56 -18.74 -9.33
CA ARG A 136 3.29 -19.84 -8.68
C ARG A 136 4.45 -19.24 -7.91
N THR A 137 4.17 -18.58 -6.80
CA THR A 137 5.17 -18.17 -5.82
C THR A 137 4.57 -18.27 -4.42
N HIS A 138 5.38 -18.78 -3.50
CA HIS A 138 5.00 -19.24 -2.18
C HIS A 138 4.12 -18.29 -1.38
N ALA A 139 3.17 -18.88 -0.65
CA ALA A 139 2.43 -18.24 0.42
C ALA A 139 3.41 -17.67 1.47
N HIS A 140 3.65 -16.37 1.43
CA HIS A 140 4.21 -15.65 2.56
C HIS A 140 3.07 -15.24 3.48
N LYS A 141 3.04 -15.82 4.68
CA LYS A 141 2.27 -15.31 5.81
C LYS A 141 2.67 -13.85 6.06
N CYS A 142 1.86 -12.89 5.62
CA CYS A 142 1.95 -11.51 6.10
C CYS A 142 1.22 -11.41 7.45
N ALA A 143 1.74 -12.15 8.44
CA ALA A 143 1.32 -12.11 9.83
C ALA A 143 2.57 -12.17 10.71
N HIS A 144 3.56 -11.36 10.38
CA HIS A 144 4.60 -11.02 11.33
C HIS A 144 4.83 -9.52 11.34
N ALA A 145 4.41 -8.93 12.45
CA ALA A 145 4.89 -7.67 12.95
C ALA A 145 6.42 -7.55 12.80
N HIS A 146 6.87 -6.89 11.74
CA HIS A 146 8.15 -6.21 11.76
C HIS A 146 7.90 -4.72 11.63
N ARG A 147 8.09 -4.09 12.78
CA ARG A 147 8.18 -2.65 13.00
C ARG A 147 9.16 -2.06 11.96
N ARG A 148 8.83 -0.86 11.46
CA ARG A 148 9.74 0.07 10.75
C ARG A 148 9.95 -0.22 9.26
N ALA A 149 8.99 0.21 8.45
CA ALA A 149 9.26 0.62 7.08
C ALA A 149 8.43 1.86 6.77
N THR A 150 8.81 2.99 7.38
CA THR A 150 8.27 4.30 7.05
C THR A 150 8.91 4.74 5.73
N GLN A 151 8.34 4.32 4.58
CA GLN A 151 8.77 4.81 3.27
C GLN A 151 8.35 6.28 3.15
N LEU A 152 9.32 7.18 3.19
CA LEU A 152 9.11 8.58 2.82
C LEU A 152 9.53 8.77 1.37
N ARG A 153 8.59 9.19 0.51
CA ARG A 153 8.92 9.74 -0.81
C ARG A 153 9.44 11.16 -0.60
N ALA A 154 10.74 11.31 -0.41
CA ALA A 154 11.40 12.58 -0.62
C ALA A 154 11.68 12.70 -2.13
N ALA A 155 10.81 13.42 -2.86
CA ALA A 155 11.20 13.97 -4.14
C ALA A 155 12.21 15.09 -3.83
N VAL A 156 13.50 14.73 -3.79
CA VAL A 156 14.57 15.71 -3.69
C VAL A 156 14.84 16.18 -5.11
N ASP A 157 14.23 17.29 -5.49
CA ASP A 157 14.77 18.13 -6.56
C ASP A 157 16.11 18.68 -6.03
N LEU A 158 17.22 18.15 -6.55
CA LEU A 158 18.55 18.75 -6.42
C LEU A 158 18.66 19.95 -7.36
#